data_AF-A0A3N2FH39-F1
#
_entry.id   AF-A0A3N2FH39-F1
#
_cell.length_a   1.000
_cell.length_b   1.000
_cell.length_c   1.000
_cell.angle_alpha   90.00
_cell.angle_beta   90.00
_cell.angle_gamma   90.00
#
_symmetry.space_group_name_H-M   'P 1'
#
loop_
_entity.id
_entity.type
_entity.pdbx_description
1 polymer ?
#
loop_
_entity_poly.entity_id
_entity_poly.type
_entity_poly.pdbx_seq_one_letter_code
_entity_poly.pdbx_strand_id
1 'polypeptide(L)'
;MRDSAGPVLSAGPVLGYGTNGFADHTLDDALTVLHAAGYRAVALTLGTPHLDPFADDVRERTLALRRRLDELGFRVVIETGARYLLDPFAKHRPTLVDEEAGPRLAFLHRAIEIAALLGADAVSLWSGVLPEGMERARGWRLLVERMRGVVTEAERYGVRLGFEPEPGMLVETVADALLLRRELGDPEAFGLTVDLGHCVVVEPDGVVGALRSAAGLLVNVQVDDMLPERHEHLELGTGVLDLAAAFATLEEIGYRGIAAVELPRHSHDAPRLAVASLAAMRAAIGTRGTGAESPQHPWTATACAVLREQPRRIDRYFPAAGREAGRAPLRPDTDPQGLVHGTEDDAARSALIAAAASALDDEDLAALLLRLYRGGDDAERRGVLVGLHALTAGRAGEPLAAAGRELIADALRANDTRLVAAAMGRFAEEHLDAHAWRHGVLKLVFCGVPLAAVSGLERRSDPELAAMAGRFADERRAAGRTVPDDLAVLLPS
;
A
#
# COMPACT_ATOMS: atom_id res chain seq x y z
N MET A 1 36.45 31.32 -0.69
CA MET A 1 35.32 31.04 0.23
C MET A 1 34.02 31.17 -0.55
N ARG A 2 33.62 30.11 -1.24
CA ARG A 2 32.31 29.84 -1.84
C ARG A 2 32.30 28.33 -2.07
N ASP A 3 31.75 27.60 -1.09
CA ASP A 3 31.55 26.17 -1.21
C ASP A 3 30.43 25.94 -2.24
N SER A 4 30.80 25.29 -3.34
CA SER A 4 29.88 24.74 -4.31
C SER A 4 29.40 23.37 -3.81
N ALA A 5 28.41 23.37 -2.92
CA ALA A 5 27.63 22.17 -2.66
C ALA A 5 26.70 21.95 -3.87
N GLY A 6 27.03 20.97 -4.72
CA GLY A 6 26.09 20.46 -5.72
C GLY A 6 24.84 19.89 -5.03
N PRO A 7 23.69 19.82 -5.73
CA PRO A 7 22.47 19.31 -5.13
C PRO A 7 22.68 17.85 -4.73
N VAL A 8 22.49 17.56 -3.44
CA VAL A 8 22.41 16.19 -2.93
C VAL A 8 21.21 15.55 -3.64
N LEU A 9 21.47 14.66 -4.60
CA LEU A 9 20.43 13.87 -5.25
C LEU A 9 19.72 13.06 -4.15
N SER A 10 18.45 13.38 -3.92
CA SER A 10 17.56 12.60 -3.06
C SER A 10 17.59 11.13 -3.49
N ALA A 11 17.67 10.21 -2.53
CA ALA A 11 17.75 8.77 -2.78
C ALA A 11 16.39 8.14 -3.20
N GLY A 12 15.30 8.91 -3.29
CA GLY A 12 13.94 8.42 -3.57
C GLY A 12 13.18 9.25 -4.62
N PRO A 13 11.88 8.95 -4.84
CA PRO A 13 11.03 9.66 -5.81
C PRO A 13 10.88 11.15 -5.48
N VAL A 14 10.51 11.94 -6.49
CA VAL A 14 10.14 13.34 -6.30
C VAL A 14 8.67 13.41 -5.91
N LEU A 15 8.40 13.96 -4.74
CA LEU A 15 7.04 14.06 -4.21
C LEU A 15 6.25 15.16 -4.91
N GLY A 16 5.06 14.81 -5.37
CA GLY A 16 4.11 15.70 -6.04
C GLY A 16 2.70 15.62 -5.48
N TYR A 17 1.81 16.41 -6.08
CA TYR A 17 0.38 16.42 -5.77
C TYR A 17 -0.41 16.64 -7.07
N GLY A 18 -1.53 15.94 -7.19
CA GLY A 18 -2.44 16.00 -8.33
C GLY A 18 -3.32 17.25 -8.30
N THR A 19 -3.37 17.99 -9.40
CA THR A 19 -4.22 19.19 -9.48
C THR A 19 -5.70 18.83 -9.46
N ASN A 20 -6.08 17.57 -9.70
CA ASN A 20 -7.44 17.07 -9.47
C ASN A 20 -7.97 17.30 -8.04
N GLY A 21 -7.08 17.39 -7.04
CA GLY A 21 -7.42 17.74 -5.66
C GLY A 21 -7.36 19.24 -5.35
N PHE A 22 -7.18 20.09 -6.36
CA PHE A 22 -7.12 21.56 -6.26
C PHE A 22 -8.09 22.23 -7.28
N ALA A 23 -9.22 21.59 -7.57
CA ALA A 23 -10.19 22.08 -8.56
C ALA A 23 -10.91 23.38 -8.15
N ASP A 24 -10.84 23.78 -6.89
CA ASP A 24 -11.40 25.04 -6.39
C ASP A 24 -10.38 26.21 -6.45
N HIS A 25 -9.15 25.94 -6.89
CA HIS A 25 -8.07 26.93 -7.02
C HIS A 25 -7.74 27.19 -8.49
N THR A 26 -7.28 28.41 -8.78
CA THR A 26 -6.57 28.65 -10.05
C THR A 26 -5.29 27.80 -10.09
N LEU A 27 -4.76 27.54 -11.29
CA LEU A 27 -3.55 26.74 -11.41
C LEU A 27 -2.35 27.39 -10.71
N ASP A 28 -2.19 28.72 -10.82
CA ASP A 28 -1.06 29.42 -10.19
C ASP A 28 -1.14 29.43 -8.66
N ASP A 29 -2.35 29.57 -8.10
CA ASP A 29 -2.58 29.47 -6.66
C ASP A 29 -2.29 28.05 -6.16
N ALA A 30 -2.75 27.03 -6.87
CA ALA A 30 -2.46 25.63 -6.53
C ALA A 30 -0.94 25.36 -6.52
N LEU A 31 -0.21 25.78 -7.55
CA LEU A 31 1.25 25.64 -7.61
C LEU A 31 1.95 26.39 -6.47
N THR A 32 1.47 27.58 -6.13
CA THR A 32 2.00 28.39 -5.02
C THR A 32 1.82 27.68 -3.67
N VAL A 33 0.63 27.13 -3.41
CA VAL A 33 0.34 26.35 -2.19
C VAL A 33 1.21 25.11 -2.12
N LEU A 34 1.31 24.33 -3.21
CA LEU A 34 2.12 23.12 -3.28
C LEU A 34 3.61 23.41 -3.05
N HIS A 35 4.14 24.49 -3.66
CA HIS A 35 5.53 24.89 -3.48
C HIS A 35 5.81 25.28 -2.03
N ALA A 36 4.90 26.06 -1.42
CA ALA A 36 5.00 26.49 -0.02
C ALA A 36 4.92 25.31 0.96
N ALA A 37 4.08 24.30 0.68
CA ALA A 37 4.02 23.06 1.47
C ALA A 37 5.34 22.25 1.36
N GLY A 38 6.05 22.37 0.24
CA GLY A 38 7.37 21.78 0.03
C GLY A 38 7.39 20.66 -1.02
N TYR A 39 6.36 20.56 -1.86
CA TYR A 39 6.37 19.70 -3.04
C TYR A 39 7.36 20.20 -4.10
N ARG A 40 7.82 19.30 -4.96
CA ARG A 40 8.72 19.61 -6.10
C ARG A 40 8.25 18.96 -7.40
N ALA A 41 7.03 18.44 -7.42
CA ALA A 41 6.37 17.94 -8.60
C ALA A 41 4.87 18.24 -8.55
N VAL A 42 4.25 18.22 -9.71
CA VAL A 42 2.80 18.32 -9.86
C VAL A 42 2.32 17.27 -10.86
N ALA A 43 1.22 16.59 -10.54
CA ALA A 43 0.49 15.80 -11.52
C ALA A 43 -0.63 16.68 -12.08
N LEU A 44 -0.44 17.18 -13.30
CA LEU A 44 -1.32 18.16 -13.92
C LEU A 44 -2.47 17.45 -14.63
N THR A 45 -3.67 17.53 -14.08
CA THR A 45 -4.88 17.08 -14.75
C THR A 45 -5.29 18.09 -15.82
N LEU A 46 -5.23 17.69 -17.09
CA LEU A 46 -5.67 18.55 -18.20
C LEU A 46 -7.19 18.65 -18.25
N GLY A 47 -7.70 19.88 -18.30
CA GLY A 47 -9.12 20.20 -18.27
C GLY A 47 -9.43 21.34 -17.31
N THR A 48 -10.71 21.47 -16.94
CA THR A 48 -11.20 22.49 -16.02
C THR A 48 -10.80 22.16 -14.57
N PRO A 49 -10.33 23.15 -13.77
CA PRO A 49 -10.20 24.58 -14.09
C PRO A 49 -8.81 24.98 -14.61
N HIS A 50 -7.86 24.06 -14.73
CA HIS A 50 -6.44 24.41 -14.83
C HIS A 50 -5.97 24.71 -16.25
N LEU A 51 -5.95 23.71 -17.13
CA LEU A 51 -5.44 23.84 -18.49
C LEU A 51 -6.34 23.07 -19.44
N ASP A 52 -7.24 23.80 -20.11
CA ASP A 52 -8.08 23.25 -21.17
C ASP A 52 -7.21 22.89 -22.39
N PRO A 53 -7.10 21.61 -22.77
CA PRO A 53 -6.28 21.16 -23.90
C PRO A 53 -6.80 21.66 -25.27
N PHE A 54 -8.07 22.08 -25.34
CA PHE A 54 -8.74 22.48 -26.58
C PHE A 54 -8.87 24.00 -26.75
N ALA A 55 -8.40 24.79 -25.77
CA ALA A 55 -8.41 26.25 -25.89
C ALA A 55 -7.56 26.72 -27.09
N ASP A 56 -8.01 27.77 -27.79
CA ASP A 56 -7.30 28.34 -28.94
C ASP A 56 -5.88 28.81 -28.57
N ASP A 57 -5.70 29.26 -27.33
CA ASP A 57 -4.45 29.78 -26.78
C ASP A 57 -3.63 28.73 -25.99
N VAL A 58 -4.00 27.44 -26.05
CA VAL A 58 -3.39 26.38 -25.23
C VAL A 58 -1.88 26.36 -25.33
N ARG A 59 -1.31 26.56 -26.53
CA ARG A 59 0.16 26.59 -26.72
C ARG A 59 0.82 27.70 -25.91
N GLU A 60 0.25 28.90 -25.91
CA GLU A 60 0.79 30.06 -25.19
C GLU A 60 0.69 29.83 -23.67
N ARG A 61 -0.46 29.31 -23.22
CA ARG A 61 -0.71 28.93 -21.83
C ARG A 61 0.26 27.83 -21.36
N THR A 62 0.50 26.80 -22.17
CA THR A 62 1.46 25.73 -21.88
C THR A 62 2.89 26.28 -21.76
N LEU A 63 3.31 27.20 -22.64
CA LEU A 63 4.64 27.81 -22.55
C LEU A 63 4.78 28.74 -21.33
N ALA A 64 3.70 29.43 -20.94
CA ALA A 64 3.68 30.22 -19.70
C ALA A 64 3.78 29.31 -18.47
N LEU A 65 3.01 28.21 -18.45
CA LEU A 65 3.07 27.21 -17.41
C LEU A 65 4.46 26.57 -17.31
N ARG A 66 5.09 26.24 -18.44
CA ARG A 66 6.47 25.73 -18.47
C ARG A 66 7.43 26.65 -17.71
N ARG A 67 7.43 27.95 -18.04
CA ARG A 67 8.28 28.94 -17.35
C ARG A 67 7.98 28.98 -15.86
N ARG A 68 6.70 28.93 -15.49
CA ARG A 68 6.28 28.93 -14.09
C ARG A 68 6.76 27.70 -13.32
N LEU A 69 6.67 26.52 -13.92
CA LEU A 69 7.20 25.29 -13.33
C LEU A 69 8.73 25.33 -13.20
N ASP A 70 9.43 25.85 -14.20
CA ASP A 70 10.89 26.05 -14.15
C ASP A 70 11.30 27.00 -13.01
N GLU A 71 10.59 28.12 -12.83
CA GLU A 71 10.81 29.08 -11.73
C GLU A 71 10.62 28.44 -10.35
N LEU A 72 9.63 27.55 -10.20
CA LEU A 72 9.33 26.84 -8.96
C LEU A 72 10.21 25.60 -8.75
N GLY A 73 10.98 25.19 -9.77
CA GLY A 73 11.75 23.95 -9.78
C GLY A 73 10.88 22.70 -9.73
N PHE A 74 9.71 22.73 -10.39
CA PHE A 74 8.74 21.64 -10.40
C PHE A 74 8.97 20.69 -11.58
N ARG A 75 8.96 19.39 -11.31
CA ARG A 75 8.70 18.36 -12.33
C ARG A 75 7.20 18.23 -12.58
N VAL A 76 6.81 17.68 -13.73
CA VAL A 76 5.40 17.52 -14.08
C VAL A 76 5.15 16.18 -14.76
N VAL A 77 4.05 15.54 -14.38
CA VAL A 77 3.40 14.47 -15.13
C VAL A 77 2.03 14.98 -15.57
N ILE A 78 1.55 14.55 -16.74
CA ILE A 78 0.22 14.90 -17.25
C ILE A 78 -0.77 13.79 -16.90
N GLU A 79 -1.93 14.15 -16.35
CA GLU A 79 -3.05 13.23 -16.15
C GLU A 79 -4.17 13.51 -17.15
N THR A 80 -4.79 12.44 -17.64
CA THR A 80 -5.87 12.50 -18.64
C THR A 80 -7.23 12.08 -18.06
N GLY A 81 -7.40 12.23 -16.74
CA GLY A 81 -8.57 11.82 -15.96
C GLY A 81 -9.61 12.91 -15.68
N ALA A 82 -9.60 14.05 -16.40
CA ALA A 82 -10.58 15.11 -16.15
C ALA A 82 -12.02 14.66 -16.38
N ARG A 83 -12.87 14.97 -15.41
CA ARG A 83 -14.31 14.66 -15.46
C ARG A 83 -15.01 15.58 -16.45
N TYR A 84 -15.89 14.98 -17.25
CA TYR A 84 -16.75 15.68 -18.21
C TYR A 84 -16.05 16.52 -19.28
N LEU A 85 -14.74 16.34 -19.48
CA LEU A 85 -13.97 17.11 -20.46
C LEU A 85 -14.43 16.84 -21.90
N LEU A 86 -14.70 15.58 -22.23
CA LEU A 86 -15.07 15.15 -23.58
C LEU A 86 -16.58 15.03 -23.78
N ASP A 87 -17.33 14.87 -22.69
CA ASP A 87 -18.78 14.78 -22.69
C ASP A 87 -19.33 15.43 -21.40
N PRO A 88 -20.23 16.43 -21.50
CA PRO A 88 -20.74 17.15 -20.34
C PRO A 88 -21.68 16.33 -19.44
N PHE A 89 -22.17 15.17 -19.92
CA PHE A 89 -23.12 14.31 -19.21
C PHE A 89 -22.49 13.00 -18.74
N ALA A 90 -21.50 12.49 -19.47
CA ALA A 90 -20.87 11.21 -19.20
C ALA A 90 -19.43 11.37 -18.70
N LYS A 91 -19.21 11.04 -17.42
CA LYS A 91 -17.89 11.09 -16.78
C LYS A 91 -16.88 10.28 -17.60
N HIS A 92 -15.79 10.94 -18.00
CA HIS A 92 -14.64 10.42 -18.74
C HIS A 92 -14.91 9.80 -20.13
N ARG A 93 -16.17 9.73 -20.59
CA ARG A 93 -16.51 9.14 -21.89
C ARG A 93 -16.29 10.19 -23.01
N PRO A 94 -15.95 9.75 -24.22
CA PRO A 94 -15.57 8.37 -24.59
C PRO A 94 -14.17 7.99 -24.07
N THR A 95 -13.92 6.69 -23.98
CA THR A 95 -12.69 6.04 -23.50
C THR A 95 -12.02 5.23 -24.61
N LEU A 96 -10.88 4.58 -24.33
CA LEU A 96 -10.18 3.77 -25.33
C LEU A 96 -10.90 2.46 -25.68
N VAL A 97 -11.96 2.09 -24.96
CA VAL A 97 -12.73 0.86 -25.18
C VAL A 97 -14.14 1.10 -25.74
N ASP A 98 -14.56 2.37 -25.88
CA ASP A 98 -15.84 2.72 -26.53
C ASP A 98 -15.79 2.48 -28.04
N GLU A 99 -16.88 2.13 -28.70
CA GLU A 99 -16.87 1.97 -30.17
C GLU A 99 -16.44 3.27 -30.88
N GLU A 100 -16.91 4.43 -30.40
CA GLU A 100 -16.57 5.76 -30.94
C GLU A 100 -15.59 6.52 -30.03
N ALA A 101 -14.29 6.24 -30.15
CA ALA A 101 -13.24 6.82 -29.30
C ALA A 101 -12.52 8.04 -29.90
N GLY A 102 -13.01 8.60 -31.02
CA GLY A 102 -12.36 9.70 -31.73
C GLY A 102 -11.96 10.89 -30.83
N PRO A 103 -12.88 11.44 -30.02
CA PRO A 103 -12.56 12.51 -29.06
C PRO A 103 -11.48 12.14 -28.04
N ARG A 104 -11.47 10.88 -27.55
CA ARG A 104 -10.45 10.39 -26.61
C ARG A 104 -9.08 10.36 -27.26
N LEU A 105 -8.98 9.86 -28.49
CA LEU A 105 -7.72 9.82 -29.23
C LEU A 105 -7.20 11.23 -29.51
N ALA A 106 -8.07 12.15 -29.94
CA ALA A 106 -7.70 13.55 -30.13
C ALA A 106 -7.19 14.20 -28.84
N PHE A 107 -7.83 13.91 -27.70
CA PHE A 107 -7.37 14.36 -26.39
C PHE A 107 -5.99 13.79 -26.02
N LEU A 108 -5.78 12.49 -26.17
CA LEU A 108 -4.49 11.86 -25.84
C LEU A 108 -3.35 12.39 -26.72
N HIS A 109 -3.59 12.61 -28.02
CA HIS A 109 -2.60 13.25 -28.90
C HIS A 109 -2.28 14.68 -28.44
N ARG A 110 -3.30 15.47 -28.07
CA ARG A 110 -3.09 16.81 -27.54
C ARG A 110 -2.37 16.80 -26.18
N ALA A 111 -2.63 15.81 -25.33
CA ALA A 111 -1.93 15.64 -24.06
C ALA A 111 -0.44 15.34 -24.28
N ILE A 112 -0.09 14.53 -25.28
CA ILE A 112 1.30 14.26 -25.69
C ILE A 112 1.99 15.54 -26.19
N GLU A 113 1.31 16.33 -27.03
CA GLU A 113 1.84 17.63 -27.50
C GLU A 113 2.13 18.59 -26.34
N ILE A 114 1.19 18.69 -25.39
CA ILE A 114 1.33 19.52 -24.19
C ILE A 114 2.46 19.01 -23.31
N ALA A 115 2.56 17.69 -23.09
CA ALA A 115 3.63 17.06 -22.33
C ALA A 115 5.01 17.37 -22.94
N ALA A 116 5.15 17.31 -24.26
CA ALA A 116 6.39 17.66 -24.95
C ALA A 116 6.77 19.14 -24.73
N LEU A 117 5.81 20.07 -24.79
CA LEU A 117 6.05 21.49 -24.53
C LEU A 117 6.39 21.78 -23.06
N LEU A 118 5.79 21.05 -22.12
CA LEU A 118 6.10 21.14 -20.70
C LEU A 118 7.41 20.44 -20.34
N GLY A 119 7.90 19.52 -21.17
CA GLY A 119 8.97 18.59 -20.78
C GLY A 119 8.52 17.70 -19.62
N ALA A 120 7.28 17.20 -19.68
CA ALA A 120 6.72 16.33 -18.67
C ALA A 120 7.40 14.97 -18.67
N ASP A 121 7.50 14.35 -17.49
CA ASP A 121 8.11 13.04 -17.30
C ASP A 121 7.29 11.93 -17.98
N ALA A 122 5.96 12.05 -17.98
CA ALA A 122 5.05 11.13 -18.63
C ALA A 122 3.65 11.75 -18.87
N VAL A 123 2.85 11.05 -19.68
CA VAL A 123 1.39 11.20 -19.78
C VAL A 123 0.74 9.96 -19.20
N SER A 124 -0.01 10.10 -18.10
CA SER A 124 -0.81 9.03 -17.50
C SER A 124 -2.15 8.85 -18.22
N LEU A 125 -2.50 7.61 -18.56
CA LEU A 125 -3.75 7.23 -19.21
C LEU A 125 -4.19 5.82 -18.84
N TRP A 126 -5.46 5.50 -19.07
CA TRP A 126 -6.09 4.24 -18.71
C TRP A 126 -7.03 3.73 -19.83
N SER A 127 -7.48 2.47 -19.75
CA SER A 127 -8.29 1.82 -20.80
C SER A 127 -9.74 2.31 -20.86
N GLY A 128 -10.40 2.33 -19.72
CA GLY A 128 -11.82 2.61 -19.54
C GLY A 128 -12.61 1.38 -19.17
N VAL A 129 -13.83 1.62 -18.68
CA VAL A 129 -14.81 0.58 -18.35
C VAL A 129 -15.45 0.08 -19.64
N LEU A 130 -15.46 -1.23 -19.80
CA LEU A 130 -16.06 -1.90 -20.95
C LEU A 130 -17.55 -1.51 -21.08
N PRO A 131 -18.01 -1.04 -22.25
CA PRO A 131 -19.42 -0.73 -22.45
C PRO A 131 -20.33 -1.93 -22.16
N GLU A 132 -21.53 -1.67 -21.67
CA GLU A 132 -22.52 -2.72 -21.41
C GLU A 132 -22.80 -3.53 -22.67
N GLY A 133 -22.80 -4.87 -22.54
CA GLY A 133 -23.01 -5.79 -23.65
C GLY A 133 -21.82 -5.96 -24.61
N MET A 134 -20.70 -5.25 -24.41
CA MET A 134 -19.49 -5.47 -25.21
C MET A 134 -18.70 -6.68 -24.69
N GLU A 135 -18.32 -7.56 -25.60
CA GLU A 135 -17.41 -8.68 -25.34
C GLU A 135 -16.01 -8.19 -24.94
N ARG A 136 -15.40 -8.75 -23.88
CA ARG A 136 -14.03 -8.38 -23.42
C ARG A 136 -13.01 -8.47 -24.56
N ALA A 137 -13.09 -9.51 -25.40
CA ALA A 137 -12.21 -9.70 -26.55
C ALA A 137 -12.38 -8.61 -27.64
N ARG A 138 -13.56 -8.02 -27.77
CA ARG A 138 -13.80 -6.87 -28.66
C ARG A 138 -13.16 -5.61 -28.08
N GLY A 139 -13.42 -5.31 -26.80
CA GLY A 139 -12.80 -4.19 -26.10
C GLY A 139 -11.27 -4.25 -26.14
N TRP A 140 -10.70 -5.44 -25.92
CA TRP A 140 -9.24 -5.65 -25.97
C TRP A 140 -8.65 -5.36 -27.35
N ARG A 141 -9.29 -5.84 -28.43
CA ARG A 141 -8.85 -5.54 -29.80
C ARG A 141 -8.87 -4.04 -30.10
N LEU A 142 -9.93 -3.34 -29.69
CA LEU A 142 -10.04 -1.88 -29.86
C LEU A 142 -8.94 -1.15 -29.09
N LEU A 143 -8.71 -1.54 -27.84
CA LEU A 143 -7.66 -0.96 -27.00
C LEU A 143 -6.27 -1.12 -27.65
N VAL A 144 -5.92 -2.35 -28.06
CA VAL A 144 -4.62 -2.62 -28.71
C VAL A 144 -4.47 -1.83 -30.00
N GLU A 145 -5.47 -1.82 -30.88
CA GLU A 145 -5.44 -1.07 -32.14
C GLU A 145 -5.18 0.42 -31.91
N ARG A 146 -5.91 1.01 -30.97
CA ARG A 146 -5.82 2.44 -30.65
C ARG A 146 -4.51 2.79 -29.96
N MET A 147 -4.04 1.96 -29.04
CA MET A 147 -2.78 2.19 -28.34
C MET A 147 -1.58 2.15 -29.28
N ARG A 148 -1.60 1.41 -30.40
CA ARG A 148 -0.54 1.50 -31.42
C ARG A 148 -0.39 2.92 -31.97
N GLY A 149 -1.51 3.59 -32.25
CA GLY A 149 -1.52 4.98 -32.71
C GLY A 149 -1.03 5.96 -31.64
N VAL A 150 -1.49 5.79 -30.40
CA VAL A 150 -1.07 6.65 -29.27
C VAL A 150 0.42 6.48 -28.98
N VAL A 151 0.95 5.24 -28.97
CA VAL A 151 2.39 4.95 -28.81
C VAL A 151 3.21 5.58 -29.92
N THR A 152 2.78 5.44 -31.18
CA THR A 152 3.48 6.03 -32.34
C THR A 152 3.62 7.54 -32.18
N GLU A 153 2.56 8.22 -31.73
CA GLU A 153 2.62 9.67 -31.51
C GLU A 153 3.51 10.03 -30.31
N ALA A 154 3.47 9.24 -29.24
CA ALA A 154 4.33 9.46 -28.08
C ALA A 154 5.82 9.33 -28.45
N GLU A 155 6.20 8.32 -29.23
CA GLU A 155 7.56 8.13 -29.75
C GLU A 155 8.00 9.30 -30.63
N ARG A 156 7.10 9.79 -31.51
CA ARG A 156 7.37 10.95 -32.37
C ARG A 156 7.73 12.21 -31.58
N TYR A 157 7.08 12.42 -30.43
CA TYR A 157 7.35 13.56 -29.55
C TYR A 157 8.40 13.28 -28.47
N GLY A 158 8.92 12.04 -28.37
CA GLY A 158 9.84 11.64 -27.31
C GLY A 158 9.22 11.66 -25.91
N VAL A 159 7.91 11.41 -25.82
CA VAL A 159 7.14 11.42 -24.56
C VAL A 159 6.92 10.00 -24.08
N ARG A 160 7.02 9.78 -22.76
CA ARG A 160 6.68 8.50 -22.13
C ARG A 160 5.18 8.46 -21.80
N LEU A 161 4.56 7.32 -22.03
CA LEU A 161 3.20 7.00 -21.59
C LEU A 161 3.28 6.20 -20.29
N GLY A 162 2.48 6.56 -19.30
CA GLY A 162 2.21 5.75 -18.12
C GLY A 162 0.82 5.15 -18.24
N PHE A 163 0.74 3.86 -18.57
CA PHE A 163 -0.55 3.18 -18.60
C PHE A 163 -0.93 2.75 -17.19
N GLU A 164 -2.07 3.23 -16.72
CA GLU A 164 -2.61 3.00 -15.39
C GLU A 164 -3.65 1.88 -15.42
N PRO A 165 -3.42 0.76 -14.69
CA PRO A 165 -4.47 -0.19 -14.36
C PRO A 165 -5.42 0.42 -13.32
N GLU A 166 -6.73 0.23 -13.50
CA GLU A 166 -7.75 0.85 -12.64
C GLU A 166 -8.87 -0.15 -12.30
N PRO A 167 -9.35 -0.22 -11.04
CA PRO A 167 -10.43 -1.11 -10.62
C PRO A 167 -11.71 -0.92 -11.45
N GLY A 168 -12.23 -2.02 -11.98
CA GLY A 168 -13.43 -2.06 -12.83
C GLY A 168 -13.20 -1.71 -14.31
N MET A 169 -11.96 -1.42 -14.72
CA MET A 169 -11.62 -1.17 -16.13
C MET A 169 -11.23 -2.44 -16.89
N LEU A 170 -11.13 -2.34 -18.22
CA LEU A 170 -10.70 -3.47 -19.06
C LEU A 170 -9.29 -3.97 -18.67
N VAL A 171 -8.37 -3.03 -18.40
CA VAL A 171 -7.04 -3.29 -17.82
C VAL A 171 -7.12 -2.90 -16.34
N GLU A 172 -7.15 -3.90 -15.48
CA GLU A 172 -7.41 -3.71 -14.05
C GLU A 172 -6.16 -3.91 -13.21
N THR A 173 -5.25 -4.78 -13.64
CA THR A 173 -4.00 -5.09 -12.92
C THR A 173 -2.73 -4.72 -13.70
N VAL A 174 -1.61 -4.63 -13.01
CA VAL A 174 -0.26 -4.51 -13.61
C VAL A 174 -0.01 -5.68 -14.57
N ALA A 175 -0.48 -6.88 -14.25
CA ALA A 175 -0.35 -8.03 -15.15
C ALA A 175 -1.10 -7.82 -16.48
N ASP A 176 -2.30 -7.25 -16.45
CA ASP A 176 -3.05 -6.89 -17.66
C ASP A 176 -2.31 -5.83 -18.48
N ALA A 177 -1.75 -4.80 -17.83
CA ALA A 177 -1.00 -3.76 -18.53
C ALA A 177 0.30 -4.28 -19.15
N LEU A 178 0.99 -5.22 -18.49
CA LEU A 178 2.14 -5.92 -19.05
C LEU A 178 1.75 -6.80 -20.24
N LEU A 179 0.58 -7.44 -20.22
CA LEU A 179 0.06 -8.17 -21.37
C LEU A 179 -0.21 -7.22 -22.55
N LEU A 180 -0.86 -6.08 -22.31
CA LEU A 180 -1.08 -5.05 -23.32
C LEU A 180 0.25 -4.56 -23.93
N ARG A 181 1.27 -4.30 -23.10
CA ARG A 181 2.60 -3.89 -23.57
C ARG A 181 3.21 -4.93 -24.52
N ARG A 182 3.12 -6.22 -24.20
CA ARG A 182 3.63 -7.31 -25.06
C ARG A 182 2.88 -7.38 -26.39
N GLU A 183 1.56 -7.22 -26.38
CA GLU A 183 0.72 -7.19 -27.59
C GLU A 183 1.03 -5.98 -28.50
N LEU A 184 1.55 -4.90 -27.93
CA LEU A 184 2.03 -3.73 -28.64
C LEU A 184 3.47 -3.89 -29.17
N GLY A 185 4.17 -4.99 -28.84
CA GLY A 185 5.54 -5.25 -29.26
C GLY A 185 6.59 -4.63 -28.34
N ASP A 186 6.29 -4.47 -27.06
CA ASP A 186 7.21 -3.96 -26.03
C ASP A 186 7.84 -2.58 -26.34
N PRO A 187 7.06 -1.58 -26.81
CA PRO A 187 7.60 -0.28 -27.21
C PRO A 187 8.26 0.44 -26.03
N GLU A 188 9.29 1.22 -26.33
CA GLU A 188 10.04 1.95 -25.30
C GLU A 188 9.19 3.05 -24.68
N ALA A 189 8.37 3.75 -25.46
CA ALA A 189 7.52 4.83 -24.96
C ALA A 189 6.43 4.35 -23.97
N PHE A 190 6.08 3.06 -23.94
CA PHE A 190 5.05 2.52 -23.06
C PHE A 190 5.66 2.06 -21.72
N GLY A 191 5.41 2.85 -20.68
CA GLY A 191 5.62 2.51 -19.28
C GLY A 191 4.30 2.37 -18.51
N LEU A 192 4.42 2.29 -17.19
CA LEU A 192 3.29 2.11 -16.28
C LEU A 192 3.15 3.28 -15.32
N THR A 193 1.91 3.66 -15.06
CA THR A 193 1.53 4.38 -13.86
C THR A 193 1.00 3.36 -12.88
N VAL A 194 1.49 3.37 -11.63
CA VAL A 194 0.92 2.54 -10.56
C VAL A 194 0.30 3.46 -9.52
N ASP A 195 -1.01 3.35 -9.36
CA ASP A 195 -1.73 3.93 -8.24
C ASP A 195 -1.65 2.97 -7.04
N LEU A 196 -1.16 3.47 -5.91
CA LEU A 196 -0.93 2.64 -4.72
C LEU A 196 -2.23 2.20 -4.06
N GLY A 197 -3.27 3.03 -4.08
CA GLY A 197 -4.59 2.71 -3.55
C GLY A 197 -5.30 1.65 -4.38
N HIS A 198 -5.23 1.74 -5.72
CA HIS A 198 -5.77 0.70 -6.62
C HIS A 198 -5.17 -0.68 -6.31
N CYS A 199 -3.89 -0.73 -5.93
CA CYS A 199 -3.25 -1.99 -5.54
C CYS A 199 -3.91 -2.65 -4.32
N VAL A 200 -4.53 -1.90 -3.42
CA VAL A 200 -5.29 -2.44 -2.28
C VAL A 200 -6.57 -3.15 -2.74
N VAL A 201 -7.14 -2.72 -3.87
CA VAL A 201 -8.44 -3.19 -4.34
C VAL A 201 -8.29 -4.40 -5.26
N VAL A 202 -7.33 -4.39 -6.18
CA VAL A 202 -7.30 -5.35 -7.31
C VAL A 202 -6.00 -6.11 -7.50
N GLU A 203 -4.90 -5.72 -6.86
CA GLU A 203 -3.61 -6.40 -7.06
C GLU A 203 -3.47 -7.61 -6.13
N PRO A 204 -3.31 -8.83 -6.67
CA PRO A 204 -3.32 -10.05 -5.87
C PRO A 204 -2.15 -10.14 -4.87
N ASP A 205 -1.01 -9.56 -5.23
CA ASP A 205 0.20 -9.48 -4.40
C ASP A 205 0.32 -8.12 -3.69
N GLY A 206 -0.75 -7.32 -3.71
CA GLY A 206 -0.82 -5.97 -3.16
C GLY A 206 0.21 -5.01 -3.77
N VAL A 207 0.39 -3.88 -3.09
CA VAL A 207 1.24 -2.77 -3.56
C VAL A 207 2.70 -3.16 -3.81
N VAL A 208 3.28 -4.02 -2.97
CA VAL A 208 4.68 -4.45 -3.11
C VAL A 208 4.87 -5.33 -4.35
N GLY A 209 3.96 -6.28 -4.58
CA GLY A 209 4.01 -7.16 -5.75
C GLY A 209 3.80 -6.40 -7.07
N ALA A 210 2.84 -5.47 -7.09
CA ALA A 210 2.59 -4.59 -8.23
C ALA A 210 3.80 -3.72 -8.56
N LEU A 211 4.39 -3.03 -7.57
CA LEU A 211 5.57 -2.19 -7.78
C LEU A 211 6.79 -2.98 -8.28
N ARG A 212 7.03 -4.18 -7.73
CA ARG A 212 8.11 -5.06 -8.21
C ARG A 212 7.85 -5.56 -9.63
N SER A 213 6.61 -5.88 -9.96
CA SER A 213 6.23 -6.32 -11.32
C SER A 213 6.35 -5.20 -12.35
N ALA A 214 6.10 -3.95 -11.94
CA ALA A 214 6.25 -2.75 -12.76
C ALA A 214 7.70 -2.21 -12.80
N ALA A 215 8.64 -2.84 -12.08
CA ALA A 215 10.02 -2.36 -11.97
C ALA A 215 10.68 -2.22 -13.36
N GLY A 216 11.37 -1.10 -13.58
CA GLY A 216 11.98 -0.76 -14.87
C GLY A 216 11.01 -0.19 -15.92
N LEU A 217 9.69 -0.32 -15.74
CA LEU A 217 8.67 0.28 -16.61
C LEU A 217 7.90 1.42 -15.93
N LEU A 218 8.02 1.55 -14.60
CA LEU A 218 7.35 2.57 -13.82
C LEU A 218 7.81 3.99 -14.20
N VAL A 219 6.87 4.82 -14.65
CA VAL A 219 7.13 6.23 -15.04
C VAL A 219 6.37 7.24 -14.19
N ASN A 220 5.30 6.81 -13.51
CA ASN A 220 4.51 7.62 -12.60
C ASN A 220 3.95 6.76 -11.45
N VAL A 221 3.75 7.39 -10.29
CA VAL A 221 3.06 6.78 -9.14
C VAL A 221 2.01 7.74 -8.62
N GLN A 222 0.77 7.28 -8.46
CA GLN A 222 -0.27 8.00 -7.73
C GLN A 222 -0.35 7.48 -6.29
N VAL A 223 -0.53 8.40 -5.34
CA VAL A 223 -0.44 8.13 -3.90
C VAL A 223 -1.71 8.57 -3.22
N ASP A 224 -2.49 7.60 -2.78
CA ASP A 224 -3.69 7.78 -1.99
C ASP A 224 -3.89 6.57 -1.09
N ASP A 225 -4.96 6.55 -0.31
CA ASP A 225 -5.31 5.40 0.51
C ASP A 225 -6.64 4.83 0.04
N MET A 226 -6.87 3.54 0.28
CA MET A 226 -8.11 2.86 -0.09
C MET A 226 -8.47 1.77 0.92
N LEU A 227 -9.73 1.34 0.90
CA LEU A 227 -10.21 0.14 1.59
C LEU A 227 -10.31 -1.04 0.61
N PRO A 228 -10.18 -2.29 1.07
CA PRO A 228 -10.43 -3.45 0.22
C PRO A 228 -11.82 -3.40 -0.39
N GLU A 229 -11.96 -3.89 -1.62
CA GLU A 229 -13.23 -3.99 -2.38
C GLU A 229 -13.95 -2.65 -2.67
N ARG A 230 -13.38 -1.49 -2.27
CA ARG A 230 -13.95 -0.17 -2.50
C ARG A 230 -12.99 0.73 -3.24
N HIS A 231 -13.32 1.01 -4.50
CA HIS A 231 -12.63 2.02 -5.29
C HIS A 231 -13.07 3.43 -4.87
N GLU A 232 -12.46 3.94 -3.80
CA GLU A 232 -12.63 5.29 -3.28
C GLU A 232 -11.28 5.84 -2.81
N HIS A 233 -10.80 6.91 -3.43
CA HIS A 233 -9.57 7.60 -3.01
C HIS A 233 -9.78 8.29 -1.66
N LEU A 234 -9.01 7.88 -0.64
CA LEU A 234 -9.07 8.36 0.74
C LEU A 234 -7.80 9.10 1.14
N GLU A 235 -7.90 9.93 2.19
CA GLU A 235 -6.74 10.58 2.81
C GLU A 235 -5.73 9.53 3.32
N LEU A 236 -4.43 9.81 3.19
CA LEU A 236 -3.38 8.91 3.68
C LEU A 236 -3.52 8.63 5.18
N GLY A 237 -3.62 7.34 5.54
CA GLY A 237 -3.82 6.86 6.91
C GLY A 237 -5.27 6.60 7.29
N THR A 238 -6.22 6.74 6.35
CA THR A 238 -7.65 6.47 6.57
C THR A 238 -8.15 5.21 5.87
N GLY A 239 -7.30 4.57 5.06
CA GLY A 239 -7.53 3.24 4.49
C GLY A 239 -6.57 2.20 5.09
N VAL A 240 -6.16 1.23 4.27
CA VAL A 240 -5.29 0.12 4.70
C VAL A 240 -3.96 0.03 3.93
N LEU A 241 -3.63 1.01 3.08
CA LEU A 241 -2.37 1.00 2.35
C LEU A 241 -1.16 1.03 3.31
N ASP A 242 -0.24 0.08 3.16
CA ASP A 242 1.07 0.15 3.79
C ASP A 242 1.98 1.13 3.01
N LEU A 243 1.81 2.41 3.30
CA LEU A 243 2.53 3.50 2.65
C LEU A 243 4.06 3.37 2.85
N ALA A 244 4.50 2.88 4.00
CA ALA A 244 5.92 2.68 4.28
C ALA A 244 6.50 1.56 3.42
N ALA A 245 5.82 0.41 3.31
CA ALA A 245 6.23 -0.66 2.43
C ALA A 245 6.23 -0.23 0.96
N ALA A 246 5.27 0.59 0.53
CA ALA A 246 5.23 1.13 -0.82
C ALA A 246 6.47 1.99 -1.12
N PHE A 247 6.78 2.99 -0.28
CA PHE A 247 7.94 3.87 -0.48
C PHE A 247 9.28 3.14 -0.32
N ALA A 248 9.38 2.17 0.60
CA ALA A 248 10.55 1.30 0.70
C ALA A 248 10.75 0.47 -0.59
N THR A 249 9.67 -0.04 -1.17
CA THR A 249 9.71 -0.77 -2.44
C THR A 249 10.14 0.14 -3.59
N LEU A 250 9.64 1.39 -3.64
CA LEU A 250 10.08 2.38 -4.64
C LEU A 250 11.58 2.69 -4.53
N GLU A 251 12.12 2.77 -3.31
CA GLU A 251 13.57 2.92 -3.09
C GLU A 251 14.34 1.64 -3.53
N GLU A 252 13.84 0.45 -3.16
CA GLU A 252 14.40 -0.87 -3.53
C GLU A 252 14.53 -1.02 -5.05
N ILE A 253 13.48 -0.72 -5.81
CA ILE A 253 13.48 -0.83 -7.29
C ILE A 253 14.20 0.35 -7.96
N GLY A 254 14.74 1.29 -7.18
CA GLY A 254 15.48 2.42 -7.71
C GLY A 254 14.63 3.47 -8.42
N TYR A 255 13.33 3.58 -8.10
CA TYR A 255 12.44 4.55 -8.74
C TYR A 255 12.83 5.99 -8.36
N ARG A 256 12.93 6.86 -9.37
CA ARG A 256 13.31 8.29 -9.24
C ARG A 256 12.32 9.23 -9.96
N GLY A 257 11.18 8.70 -10.40
CA GLY A 257 10.12 9.48 -11.02
C GLY A 257 9.29 10.25 -9.99
N ILE A 258 8.09 10.66 -10.40
CA ILE A 258 7.15 11.38 -9.54
C ILE A 258 6.29 10.37 -8.75
N ALA A 259 6.08 10.66 -7.46
CA ALA A 259 5.03 10.04 -6.66
C ALA A 259 4.09 11.16 -6.22
N ALA A 260 2.91 11.24 -6.81
CA ALA A 260 1.99 12.36 -6.66
C ALA A 260 0.71 11.95 -5.94
N VAL A 261 0.26 12.77 -4.97
CA VAL A 261 -0.99 12.52 -4.25
C VAL A 261 -2.20 12.68 -5.15
N GLU A 262 -3.15 11.74 -5.14
CA GLU A 262 -4.38 11.81 -5.93
C GLU A 262 -5.63 11.85 -5.03
N LEU A 263 -6.33 12.99 -4.98
CA LEU A 263 -7.50 13.17 -4.11
C LEU A 263 -8.60 13.98 -4.81
N PRO A 264 -9.22 13.44 -5.89
CA PRO A 264 -10.09 14.19 -6.80
C PRO A 264 -11.45 14.62 -6.21
N ARG A 265 -11.73 14.29 -4.94
CA ARG A 265 -12.97 14.66 -4.22
C ARG A 265 -12.73 15.62 -3.04
N HIS A 266 -11.49 16.06 -2.84
CA HIS A 266 -11.07 16.77 -1.63
C HIS A 266 -10.63 18.22 -1.86
N SER A 267 -11.01 18.83 -3.00
CA SER A 267 -10.64 20.22 -3.35
C SER A 267 -11.05 21.25 -2.29
N HIS A 268 -12.12 21.00 -1.55
CA HIS A 268 -12.61 21.87 -0.49
C HIS A 268 -11.65 22.04 0.70
N ASP A 269 -10.68 21.14 0.87
CA ASP A 269 -9.70 21.14 1.97
C ASP A 269 -8.25 20.96 1.48
N ALA A 270 -8.01 21.34 0.21
CA ALA A 270 -6.78 21.05 -0.51
C ALA A 270 -5.48 21.54 0.20
N PRO A 271 -5.40 22.76 0.77
CA PRO A 271 -4.17 23.22 1.42
C PRO A 271 -3.77 22.42 2.66
N ARG A 272 -4.74 22.03 3.51
CA ARG A 272 -4.46 21.20 4.70
C ARG A 272 -3.98 19.82 4.26
N LEU A 273 -4.68 19.21 3.29
CA LEU A 273 -4.37 17.89 2.77
C LEU A 273 -3.00 17.84 2.09
N ALA A 274 -2.64 18.85 1.31
CA ALA A 274 -1.30 18.95 0.73
C ALA A 274 -0.22 18.86 1.81
N VAL A 275 -0.36 19.58 2.93
CA VAL A 275 0.60 19.53 4.05
C VAL A 275 0.58 18.17 4.75
N ALA A 276 -0.60 17.64 5.05
CA ALA A 276 -0.77 16.36 5.75
C ALA A 276 -0.20 15.19 4.93
N SER A 277 -0.55 15.10 3.65
CA SER A 277 -0.08 14.03 2.76
C SER A 277 1.43 14.10 2.55
N LEU A 278 2.02 15.30 2.44
CA LEU A 278 3.48 15.43 2.35
C LEU A 278 4.17 14.96 3.62
N ALA A 279 3.60 15.26 4.78
CA ALA A 279 4.12 14.79 6.06
C ALA A 279 4.04 13.26 6.16
N ALA A 280 2.93 12.66 5.73
CA ALA A 280 2.75 11.20 5.70
C ALA A 280 3.76 10.51 4.76
N MET A 281 3.93 11.01 3.52
CA MET A 281 4.92 10.48 2.58
C MET A 281 6.35 10.65 3.09
N ARG A 282 6.69 11.80 3.71
CA ARG A 282 8.01 12.02 4.34
C ARG A 282 8.24 11.11 5.52
N ALA A 283 7.21 10.82 6.32
CA ALA A 283 7.30 9.84 7.40
C ALA A 283 7.56 8.44 6.83
N ALA A 284 6.83 8.03 5.80
CA ALA A 284 7.01 6.74 5.10
C ALA A 284 8.39 6.58 4.42
N ILE A 285 8.99 7.68 3.94
CA ILE A 285 10.37 7.68 3.42
C ILE A 285 11.39 7.69 4.58
N GLY A 286 11.09 8.44 5.64
CA GLY A 286 11.93 8.57 6.83
C GLY A 286 11.99 7.31 7.69
N THR A 287 11.01 6.41 7.55
CA THR A 287 11.02 5.04 8.08
C THR A 287 12.00 4.16 7.31
N ARG A 288 13.28 4.55 7.29
CA ARG A 288 14.37 3.68 6.86
C ARG A 288 14.49 2.52 7.86
N GLY A 289 13.99 1.37 7.43
CA GLY A 289 14.37 0.07 7.98
C GLY A 289 13.56 -0.42 9.18
N THR A 290 12.24 -0.57 9.03
CA THR A 290 11.42 -1.58 9.74
C THR A 290 10.05 -1.59 9.08
N GLY A 291 9.60 -2.72 8.54
CA GLY A 291 8.20 -2.89 8.14
C GLY A 291 7.30 -2.56 9.33
N ALA A 292 6.22 -1.82 9.07
CA ALA A 292 5.11 -1.52 9.99
C ALA A 292 5.42 -1.70 11.50
N GLU A 293 6.33 -0.90 12.05
CA GLU A 293 6.40 -0.66 13.49
C GLU A 293 6.57 0.85 13.69
N SER A 294 5.77 1.43 14.58
CA SER A 294 5.96 2.78 15.12
C SER A 294 7.46 3.05 15.35
N PRO A 295 7.96 4.30 15.17
CA PRO A 295 9.37 4.61 15.35
C PRO A 295 9.90 3.95 16.62
N GLN A 296 10.79 2.97 16.43
CA GLN A 296 11.20 2.06 17.49
C GLN A 296 11.64 2.88 18.71
N HIS A 297 11.03 2.61 19.87
CA HIS A 297 11.30 3.38 21.09
C HIS A 297 12.82 3.48 21.34
N PRO A 298 13.39 4.64 21.70
CA PRO A 298 14.85 4.84 21.78
C PRO A 298 15.57 3.82 22.69
N TRP A 299 14.91 3.40 23.78
CA TRP A 299 15.41 2.35 24.64
C TRP A 299 15.48 1.00 23.93
N THR A 300 14.45 0.66 23.15
CA THR A 300 14.38 -0.60 22.38
C THR A 300 15.49 -0.64 21.34
N ALA A 301 15.71 0.47 20.59
CA ALA A 301 16.80 0.56 19.62
C ALA A 301 18.18 0.32 20.27
N THR A 302 18.41 0.93 21.44
CA THR A 302 19.65 0.75 22.22
C THR A 302 19.81 -0.70 22.69
N ALA A 303 18.74 -1.30 23.20
CA ALA A 303 18.73 -2.69 23.65
C ALA A 303 18.98 -3.67 22.49
N CYS A 304 18.35 -3.47 21.32
CA CYS A 304 18.58 -4.26 20.12
C CYS A 304 20.05 -4.21 19.67
N ALA A 305 20.70 -3.04 19.70
CA ALA A 305 22.12 -2.92 19.37
C ALA A 305 22.99 -3.81 20.28
N VAL A 306 22.71 -3.84 21.58
CA VAL A 306 23.40 -4.72 22.54
C VAL A 306 23.11 -6.20 22.26
N LEU A 307 21.87 -6.55 21.92
CA LEU A 307 21.49 -7.95 21.70
C LEU A 307 22.05 -8.55 20.42
N ARG A 308 22.32 -7.75 19.38
CA ARG A 308 23.02 -8.23 18.18
C ARG A 308 24.45 -8.70 18.50
N GLU A 309 25.11 -8.06 19.46
CA GLU A 309 26.46 -8.43 19.89
C GLU A 309 26.46 -9.47 21.02
N GLN A 310 25.48 -9.39 21.93
CA GLN A 310 25.42 -10.17 23.16
C GLN A 310 23.99 -10.73 23.39
N PRO A 311 23.53 -11.73 22.61
CA PRO A 311 22.16 -12.25 22.68
C PRO A 311 21.74 -12.71 24.08
N ARG A 312 22.68 -13.25 24.86
CA ARG A 312 22.45 -13.69 26.25
C ARG A 312 21.98 -12.59 27.19
N ARG A 313 22.13 -11.31 26.83
CA ARG A 313 21.63 -10.20 27.65
C ARG A 313 20.13 -9.98 27.52
N ILE A 314 19.45 -10.71 26.65
CA ILE A 314 18.00 -10.61 26.45
C ILE A 314 17.23 -10.86 27.76
N ASP A 315 17.75 -11.72 28.65
CA ASP A 315 17.17 -11.98 29.98
C ASP A 315 17.04 -10.71 30.84
N ARG A 316 17.86 -9.69 30.58
CA ARG A 316 17.78 -8.37 31.25
C ARG A 316 16.81 -7.42 30.54
N TYR A 317 16.82 -7.41 29.20
CA TYR A 317 16.09 -6.42 28.41
C TYR A 317 14.64 -6.83 28.20
N PHE A 318 14.37 -8.11 27.94
CA PHE A 318 13.04 -8.60 27.61
C PHE A 318 11.98 -8.33 28.71
N PRO A 319 12.27 -8.54 30.01
CA PRO A 319 11.33 -8.20 31.07
C PRO A 319 11.17 -6.69 31.29
N ALA A 320 12.18 -5.90 30.92
CA ALA A 320 12.17 -4.46 31.11
C ALA A 320 11.32 -3.72 30.06
N ALA A 321 10.98 -4.36 28.94
CA ALA A 321 10.26 -3.74 27.81
C ALA A 321 9.02 -2.96 28.24
N GLY A 322 8.14 -3.55 29.06
CA GLY A 322 6.92 -2.87 29.53
C GLY A 322 7.15 -1.62 30.37
N ARG A 323 8.26 -1.54 31.11
CA ARG A 323 8.55 -0.32 31.88
C ARG A 323 9.22 0.76 31.02
N GLU A 324 10.04 0.33 30.06
CA GLU A 324 10.95 1.23 29.36
C GLU A 324 10.38 1.71 28.03
N ALA A 325 9.64 0.86 27.30
CA ALA A 325 9.03 1.19 26.01
C ALA A 325 7.54 1.58 26.10
N GLY A 326 6.89 1.29 27.23
CA GLY A 326 5.46 1.53 27.44
C GLY A 326 4.62 0.26 27.28
N ARG A 327 3.31 0.39 27.53
CA ARG A 327 2.31 -0.71 27.47
C ARG A 327 1.04 -0.29 26.75
N ALA A 328 1.05 0.87 26.11
CA ALA A 328 -0.13 1.35 25.41
C ALA A 328 -0.42 0.44 24.20
N PRO A 329 -1.70 0.22 23.84
CA PRO A 329 -2.04 -0.35 22.55
C PRO A 329 -1.46 0.50 21.42
N LEU A 330 -0.94 -0.15 20.38
CA LEU A 330 -0.38 0.56 19.22
C LEU A 330 -1.44 1.31 18.42
N ARG A 331 -2.70 0.84 18.47
CA ARG A 331 -3.86 1.51 17.87
C ARG A 331 -4.99 1.65 18.89
N PRO A 332 -4.90 2.59 19.83
CA PRO A 332 -5.85 2.66 20.96
C PRO A 332 -7.30 2.94 20.53
N ASP A 333 -7.51 3.61 19.39
CA ASP A 333 -8.85 3.97 18.90
C ASP A 333 -9.59 2.79 18.26
N THR A 334 -8.87 1.87 17.60
CA THR A 334 -9.45 0.75 16.85
C THR A 334 -9.17 -0.62 17.47
N ASP A 335 -8.12 -0.72 18.29
CA ASP A 335 -7.71 -1.92 19.00
C ASP A 335 -7.26 -1.57 20.44
N PRO A 336 -8.19 -1.15 21.32
CA PRO A 336 -7.88 -0.66 22.66
C PRO A 336 -7.27 -1.71 23.60
N GLN A 337 -7.28 -2.99 23.21
CA GLN A 337 -6.68 -4.09 23.96
C GLN A 337 -5.41 -4.64 23.30
N GLY A 338 -5.03 -4.09 22.14
CA GLY A 338 -3.89 -4.56 21.36
C GLY A 338 -4.03 -6.03 20.93
N LEU A 339 -5.24 -6.54 20.66
CA LEU A 339 -5.47 -7.94 20.30
C LEU A 339 -5.03 -8.24 18.86
N VAL A 340 -5.15 -7.26 17.97
CA VAL A 340 -4.85 -7.40 16.53
C VAL A 340 -3.48 -6.79 16.22
N HIS A 341 -3.21 -5.60 16.76
CA HIS A 341 -2.03 -4.82 16.42
C HIS A 341 -0.95 -4.83 17.51
N GLY A 342 -1.22 -5.39 18.68
CA GLY A 342 -0.25 -5.44 19.78
C GLY A 342 -0.16 -4.16 20.62
N THR A 343 0.73 -4.18 21.61
CA THR A 343 1.10 -3.05 22.47
C THR A 343 2.56 -2.63 22.24
N GLU A 344 2.94 -1.46 22.76
CA GLU A 344 4.32 -0.94 22.70
C GLU A 344 5.36 -1.94 23.22
N ASP A 345 5.05 -2.68 24.28
CA ASP A 345 5.94 -3.70 24.83
C ASP A 345 5.99 -4.98 24.01
N ASP A 346 4.95 -5.33 23.26
CA ASP A 346 5.02 -6.42 22.29
C ASP A 346 5.97 -6.06 21.15
N ALA A 347 5.83 -4.86 20.58
CA ALA A 347 6.72 -4.38 19.52
C ALA A 347 8.17 -4.34 20.01
N ALA A 348 8.39 -3.84 21.24
CA ALA A 348 9.72 -3.87 21.84
C ALA A 348 10.27 -5.30 21.99
N ARG A 349 9.50 -6.22 22.57
CA ARG A 349 9.90 -7.62 22.76
C ARG A 349 10.14 -8.35 21.44
N SER A 350 9.30 -8.11 20.44
CA SER A 350 9.45 -8.62 19.07
C SER A 350 10.79 -8.20 18.47
N ALA A 351 11.11 -6.90 18.54
CA ALA A 351 12.37 -6.37 18.04
C ALA A 351 13.60 -6.89 18.82
N LEU A 352 13.48 -7.12 20.13
CA LEU A 352 14.55 -7.72 20.94
C LEU A 352 14.80 -9.18 20.52
N ILE A 353 13.74 -9.95 20.27
CA ILE A 353 13.84 -11.33 19.75
C ILE A 353 14.50 -11.33 18.37
N ALA A 354 14.05 -10.47 17.45
CA ALA A 354 14.65 -10.36 16.12
C ALA A 354 16.14 -9.99 16.18
N ALA A 355 16.51 -9.07 17.06
CA ALA A 355 17.91 -8.69 17.28
C ALA A 355 18.75 -9.86 17.81
N ALA A 356 18.26 -10.58 18.81
CA ALA A 356 18.96 -11.76 19.35
C ALA A 356 19.05 -12.89 18.30
N ALA A 357 17.99 -13.13 17.55
CA ALA A 357 17.93 -14.15 16.51
C ALA A 357 19.03 -13.96 15.45
N SER A 358 19.39 -12.71 15.12
CA SER A 358 20.43 -12.43 14.10
C SER A 358 21.82 -13.04 14.40
N ALA A 359 22.09 -13.41 15.65
CA ALA A 359 23.36 -13.97 16.10
C ALA A 359 23.25 -15.38 16.72
N LEU A 360 22.06 -15.98 16.72
CA LEU A 360 21.82 -17.35 17.19
C LEU A 360 21.55 -18.26 16.00
N ASP A 361 21.72 -19.57 16.15
CA ASP A 361 21.17 -20.57 15.24
C ASP A 361 19.73 -20.97 15.65
N ASP A 362 19.10 -21.88 14.91
CA ASP A 362 17.71 -22.26 15.16
C ASP A 362 17.54 -23.10 16.44
N GLU A 363 18.56 -23.85 16.88
CA GLU A 363 18.50 -24.64 18.11
C GLU A 363 18.62 -23.74 19.34
N ASP A 364 19.58 -22.83 19.35
CA ASP A 364 19.78 -21.86 20.43
C ASP A 364 18.60 -20.87 20.51
N LEU A 365 18.05 -20.45 19.36
CA LEU A 365 16.88 -19.58 19.31
C LEU A 365 15.63 -20.30 19.85
N ALA A 366 15.41 -21.56 19.48
CA ALA A 366 14.30 -22.37 20.02
C ALA A 366 14.40 -22.49 21.54
N ALA A 367 15.59 -22.80 22.06
CA ALA A 367 15.84 -22.88 23.51
C ALA A 367 15.62 -21.53 24.21
N LEU A 368 15.99 -20.42 23.57
CA LEU A 368 15.75 -19.08 24.08
C LEU A 368 14.26 -18.75 24.16
N LEU A 369 13.50 -18.95 23.09
CA LEU A 369 12.06 -18.64 23.08
C LEU A 369 11.29 -19.47 24.10
N LEU A 370 11.60 -20.77 24.22
CA LEU A 370 11.02 -21.64 25.25
C LEU A 370 11.33 -21.15 26.67
N ARG A 371 12.57 -20.71 26.92
CA ARG A 371 12.98 -20.18 28.23
C ARG A 371 12.26 -18.88 28.56
N LEU A 372 12.23 -17.92 27.63
CA LEU A 372 11.55 -16.63 27.83
C LEU A 372 10.05 -16.84 28.06
N TYR A 373 9.42 -17.74 27.29
CA TYR A 373 8.00 -18.01 27.42
C TYR A 373 7.65 -18.69 28.75
N ARG A 374 8.36 -19.77 29.11
CA ARG A 374 8.05 -20.53 30.35
C ARG A 374 8.40 -19.77 31.62
N GLY A 375 9.38 -18.87 31.56
CA GLY A 375 9.81 -18.05 32.69
C GLY A 375 9.08 -16.72 32.83
N GLY A 376 8.27 -16.33 31.84
CA GLY A 376 7.68 -15.01 31.76
C GLY A 376 6.22 -14.92 32.21
N ASP A 377 5.78 -13.70 32.50
CA ASP A 377 4.36 -13.40 32.72
C ASP A 377 3.55 -13.40 31.40
N ASP A 378 2.22 -13.21 31.47
CA ASP A 378 1.37 -13.28 30.28
C ASP A 378 1.71 -12.21 29.22
N ALA A 379 2.24 -11.04 29.61
CA ALA A 379 2.68 -10.02 28.66
C ALA A 379 4.01 -10.41 27.99
N GLU A 380 4.92 -11.02 28.74
CA GLU A 380 6.17 -11.55 28.21
C GLU A 380 5.94 -12.74 27.27
N ARG A 381 5.06 -13.67 27.66
CA ARG A 381 4.60 -14.79 26.81
C ARG A 381 3.97 -14.30 25.52
N ARG A 382 3.13 -13.26 25.59
CA ARG A 382 2.56 -12.60 24.41
C ARG A 382 3.65 -12.02 23.51
N GLY A 383 4.60 -11.29 24.08
CA GLY A 383 5.74 -10.76 23.32
C GLY A 383 6.61 -11.83 22.65
N VAL A 384 6.73 -13.02 23.24
CA VAL A 384 7.42 -14.15 22.60
C VAL A 384 6.66 -14.64 21.36
N LEU A 385 5.33 -14.76 21.42
CA LEU A 385 4.53 -15.19 20.27
C LEU A 385 4.59 -14.16 19.13
N VAL A 386 4.47 -12.87 19.45
CA VAL A 386 4.61 -11.79 18.47
C VAL A 386 5.99 -11.83 17.81
N GLY A 387 7.06 -11.96 18.61
CA GLY A 387 8.43 -12.10 18.09
C GLY A 387 8.63 -13.35 17.23
N LEU A 388 8.02 -14.48 17.60
CA LEU A 388 8.04 -15.71 16.79
C LEU A 388 7.42 -15.46 15.41
N HIS A 389 6.30 -14.74 15.34
CA HIS A 389 5.63 -14.43 14.08
C HIS A 389 6.46 -13.51 13.18
N ALA A 390 7.18 -12.54 13.76
CA ALA A 390 8.05 -11.62 13.02
C ALA A 390 9.26 -12.31 12.33
N LEU A 391 9.68 -13.48 12.83
CA LEU A 391 10.83 -14.23 12.28
C LEU A 391 10.54 -14.97 10.96
N THR A 392 9.27 -15.14 10.59
CA THR A 392 8.81 -16.10 9.54
C THR A 392 9.18 -15.72 8.09
N ALA A 393 9.84 -14.58 7.86
CA ALA A 393 10.41 -14.22 6.55
C ALA A 393 11.73 -14.98 6.24
N GLY A 394 11.68 -16.32 6.21
CA GLY A 394 12.77 -17.17 5.70
C GLY A 394 13.55 -17.99 6.74
N ARG A 395 13.05 -18.14 7.98
CA ARG A 395 13.75 -18.86 9.05
C ARG A 395 12.83 -19.76 9.86
N ALA A 396 12.91 -21.08 9.61
CA ALA A 396 12.05 -22.07 10.25
C ALA A 396 12.66 -23.49 10.24
N GLY A 397 13.91 -23.65 10.66
CA GLY A 397 14.48 -24.97 10.88
C GLY A 397 13.64 -25.77 11.90
N GLU A 398 13.68 -27.10 11.78
CA GLU A 398 12.81 -27.99 12.57
C GLU A 398 12.85 -27.75 14.09
N PRO A 399 13.99 -27.45 14.74
CA PRO A 399 14.01 -27.13 16.17
C PRO A 399 13.14 -25.91 16.53
N LEU A 400 13.23 -24.84 15.73
CA LEU A 400 12.43 -23.62 15.91
C LEU A 400 10.96 -23.88 15.57
N ALA A 401 10.70 -24.65 14.51
CA ALA A 401 9.36 -25.06 14.11
C ALA A 401 8.65 -25.83 15.23
N ALA A 402 9.34 -26.80 15.84
CA ALA A 402 8.83 -27.61 16.94
C ALA A 402 8.56 -26.78 18.20
N ALA A 403 9.50 -25.91 18.59
CA ALA A 403 9.30 -25.00 19.72
C ALA A 403 8.12 -24.06 19.49
N GLY A 404 8.01 -23.43 18.32
CA GLY A 404 6.91 -22.53 18.02
C GLY A 404 5.53 -23.21 18.07
N ARG A 405 5.41 -24.44 17.58
CA ARG A 405 4.18 -25.23 17.70
C ARG A 405 3.82 -25.52 19.16
N GLU A 406 4.81 -25.80 20.01
CA GLU A 406 4.61 -25.99 21.46
C GLU A 406 4.07 -24.72 22.12
N LEU A 407 4.69 -23.56 21.84
CA LEU A 407 4.31 -22.26 22.40
C LEU A 407 2.89 -21.87 22.00
N ILE A 408 2.52 -22.06 20.73
CA ILE A 408 1.18 -21.78 20.22
C ILE A 408 0.15 -22.71 20.87
N ALA A 409 0.46 -24.01 20.97
CA ALA A 409 -0.44 -24.97 21.60
C ALA A 409 -0.69 -24.67 23.09
N ASP A 410 0.31 -24.15 23.80
CA ASP A 410 0.14 -23.71 25.19
C ASP A 410 -0.70 -22.41 25.27
N ALA A 411 -0.41 -21.42 24.45
CA ALA A 411 -1.16 -20.16 24.41
C ALA A 411 -2.65 -20.37 24.08
N LEU A 412 -2.97 -21.28 23.16
CA LEU A 412 -4.37 -21.63 22.83
C LEU A 412 -5.11 -22.35 23.97
N ARG A 413 -4.40 -22.91 24.96
CA ARG A 413 -5.00 -23.49 26.18
C ARG A 413 -5.19 -22.45 27.29
N ALA A 414 -4.60 -21.26 27.15
CA ALA A 414 -4.74 -20.20 28.13
C ALA A 414 -6.16 -19.58 28.12
N ASN A 415 -6.47 -18.89 29.21
CA ASN A 415 -7.71 -18.10 29.34
C ASN A 415 -7.49 -16.61 29.04
N ASP A 416 -6.24 -16.15 28.93
CA ASP A 416 -5.94 -14.77 28.53
C ASP A 416 -6.21 -14.60 27.03
N THR A 417 -7.20 -13.76 26.69
CA THR A 417 -7.59 -13.46 25.31
C THR A 417 -6.45 -12.85 24.50
N ARG A 418 -5.53 -12.14 25.16
CA ARG A 418 -4.36 -11.54 24.53
C ARG A 418 -3.36 -12.59 24.06
N LEU A 419 -3.17 -13.65 24.84
CA LEU A 419 -2.32 -14.79 24.45
C LEU A 419 -2.97 -15.62 23.35
N VAL A 420 -4.29 -15.84 23.45
CA VAL A 420 -5.06 -16.56 22.44
C VAL A 420 -5.01 -15.81 21.10
N ALA A 421 -5.16 -14.49 21.11
CA ALA A 421 -5.03 -13.65 19.91
C ALA A 421 -3.62 -13.75 19.30
N ALA A 422 -2.59 -13.52 20.13
CA ALA A 422 -1.20 -13.57 19.68
C ALA A 422 -0.73 -14.95 19.22
N ALA A 423 -1.46 -16.03 19.52
CA ALA A 423 -1.09 -17.38 19.11
C ALA A 423 -1.35 -17.67 17.61
N MET A 424 -2.24 -16.91 16.97
CA MET A 424 -2.74 -17.20 15.61
C MET A 424 -2.14 -16.30 14.51
N GLY A 425 -0.93 -15.76 14.72
CA GLY A 425 -0.21 -14.99 13.71
C GLY A 425 0.49 -15.86 12.63
N ARG A 426 1.38 -15.24 11.85
CA ARG A 426 1.96 -15.82 10.62
C ARG A 426 2.63 -17.19 10.79
N PHE A 427 3.33 -17.42 11.90
CA PHE A 427 3.94 -18.73 12.16
C PHE A 427 2.88 -19.83 12.29
N ALA A 428 1.74 -19.52 12.91
CA ALA A 428 0.65 -20.49 13.06
C ALA A 428 0.04 -20.83 11.69
N GLU A 429 -0.10 -19.83 10.83
CA GLU A 429 -0.54 -19.99 9.45
C GLU A 429 0.37 -20.94 8.66
N GLU A 430 1.69 -20.83 8.83
CA GLU A 430 2.67 -21.62 8.08
C GLU A 430 2.93 -23.02 8.68
N HIS A 431 2.85 -23.17 10.01
CA HIS A 431 3.35 -24.37 10.70
C HIS A 431 2.30 -25.21 11.46
N LEU A 432 1.09 -24.70 11.69
CA LEU A 432 0.02 -25.55 12.24
C LEU A 432 -0.61 -26.39 11.13
N ASP A 433 -0.85 -27.67 11.43
CA ASP A 433 -1.71 -28.50 10.59
C ASP A 433 -3.15 -27.95 10.54
N ALA A 434 -3.94 -28.45 9.59
CA ALA A 434 -5.30 -27.97 9.39
C ALA A 434 -6.19 -28.14 10.63
N HIS A 435 -6.03 -29.23 11.38
CA HIS A 435 -6.85 -29.49 12.56
C HIS A 435 -6.53 -28.50 13.68
N ALA A 436 -5.25 -28.34 14.03
CA ALA A 436 -4.81 -27.41 15.06
C ALA A 436 -5.15 -25.96 14.71
N TRP A 437 -4.98 -25.57 13.45
CA TRP A 437 -5.30 -24.21 13.00
C TRP A 437 -6.81 -23.90 13.11
N ARG A 438 -7.69 -24.79 12.62
CA ARG A 438 -9.15 -24.61 12.75
C ARG A 438 -9.61 -24.53 14.20
N HIS A 439 -9.07 -25.39 15.06
CA HIS A 439 -9.37 -25.36 16.50
C HIS A 439 -8.85 -24.08 17.17
N GLY A 440 -7.72 -23.54 16.71
CA GLY A 440 -7.23 -22.22 17.10
C GLY A 440 -8.22 -21.12 16.72
N VAL A 441 -8.66 -21.06 15.45
CA VAL A 441 -9.66 -20.09 14.99
C VAL A 441 -10.94 -20.17 15.83
N LEU A 442 -11.47 -21.37 16.07
CA LEU A 442 -12.66 -21.52 16.91
C LEU A 442 -12.43 -21.08 18.34
N LYS A 443 -11.24 -21.32 18.91
CA LYS A 443 -10.90 -20.84 20.25
C LYS A 443 -10.99 -19.31 20.33
N LEU A 444 -10.55 -18.58 19.30
CA LEU A 444 -10.71 -17.12 19.25
C LEU A 444 -12.19 -16.74 19.24
N VAL A 445 -13.00 -17.38 18.40
CA VAL A 445 -14.46 -17.17 18.33
C VAL A 445 -15.12 -17.43 19.69
N PHE A 446 -14.77 -18.53 20.37
CA PHE A 446 -15.29 -18.86 21.70
C PHE A 446 -14.90 -17.82 22.76
N CYS A 447 -13.69 -17.29 22.67
CA CYS A 447 -13.15 -16.29 23.60
C CYS A 447 -13.57 -14.85 23.27
N GLY A 448 -14.29 -14.61 22.17
CA GLY A 448 -14.66 -13.27 21.72
C GLY A 448 -13.46 -12.43 21.26
N VAL A 449 -12.41 -13.09 20.76
CA VAL A 449 -11.26 -12.42 20.15
C VAL A 449 -11.57 -12.16 18.68
N PRO A 450 -11.31 -10.94 18.16
CA PRO A 450 -11.55 -10.62 16.75
C PRO A 450 -10.80 -11.56 15.80
N LEU A 451 -11.49 -12.07 14.78
CA LEU A 451 -10.90 -12.91 13.75
C LEU A 451 -9.85 -12.18 12.90
N ALA A 452 -9.83 -10.85 12.91
CA ALA A 452 -8.76 -10.03 12.32
C ALA A 452 -7.37 -10.32 12.92
N ALA A 453 -7.28 -10.94 14.10
CA ALA A 453 -6.02 -11.40 14.69
C ALA A 453 -5.45 -12.67 14.04
N VAL A 454 -6.22 -13.37 13.17
CA VAL A 454 -5.80 -14.61 12.52
C VAL A 454 -5.08 -14.33 11.21
N SER A 455 -3.81 -14.72 11.12
CA SER A 455 -3.06 -14.65 9.87
C SER A 455 -3.54 -15.72 8.87
N GLY A 456 -3.75 -15.30 7.63
CA GLY A 456 -4.16 -16.20 6.53
C GLY A 456 -5.56 -16.77 6.64
N LEU A 457 -6.47 -16.10 7.36
CA LEU A 457 -7.84 -16.57 7.58
C LEU A 457 -8.53 -16.92 6.26
N GLU A 458 -8.53 -16.01 5.28
CA GLU A 458 -9.16 -16.24 3.97
C GLU A 458 -8.50 -17.40 3.21
N ARG A 459 -7.16 -17.43 3.20
CA ARG A 459 -6.36 -18.43 2.47
C ARG A 459 -6.51 -19.85 3.02
N ARG A 460 -6.61 -19.99 4.35
CA ARG A 460 -6.69 -21.28 5.04
C ARG A 460 -8.13 -21.68 5.40
N SER A 461 -9.11 -20.82 5.16
CA SER A 461 -10.52 -21.17 5.36
C SER A 461 -10.95 -22.27 4.41
N ASP A 462 -11.69 -23.24 4.94
CA ASP A 462 -12.16 -24.39 4.20
C ASP A 462 -13.58 -24.79 4.61
N PRO A 463 -14.22 -25.71 3.87
CA PRO A 463 -15.59 -26.12 4.17
C PRO A 463 -15.78 -26.72 5.57
N GLU A 464 -14.74 -27.31 6.16
CA GLU A 464 -14.82 -27.87 7.51
C GLU A 464 -14.89 -26.76 8.56
N LEU A 465 -14.03 -25.74 8.43
CA LEU A 465 -14.06 -24.56 9.30
C LEU A 465 -15.40 -23.82 9.19
N ALA A 466 -15.89 -23.61 7.98
CA ALA A 466 -17.20 -22.98 7.74
C ALA A 466 -18.34 -23.77 8.41
N ALA A 467 -18.32 -25.11 8.29
CA ALA A 467 -19.30 -25.96 8.96
C ALA A 467 -19.19 -25.90 10.49
N MET A 468 -17.97 -25.81 11.05
CA MET A 468 -17.76 -25.63 12.49
C MET A 468 -18.29 -24.28 12.98
N ALA A 469 -18.00 -23.19 12.26
CA ALA A 469 -18.50 -21.85 12.54
C ALA A 469 -20.04 -21.79 12.48
N GLY A 470 -20.64 -22.46 11.48
CA GLY A 470 -22.10 -22.59 11.35
C GLY A 470 -22.73 -23.27 12.57
N ARG A 471 -22.18 -24.40 13.01
CA ARG A 471 -22.65 -25.10 14.24
C ARG A 471 -22.56 -24.21 15.48
N PHE A 472 -21.48 -23.45 15.62
CA PHE A 472 -21.33 -22.51 16.73
C PHE A 472 -22.37 -21.38 16.68
N ALA A 473 -22.62 -20.81 15.50
CA ALA A 473 -23.63 -19.77 15.31
C ALA A 473 -25.04 -20.29 15.66
N ASP A 474 -25.37 -21.51 15.24
CA ASP A 474 -26.65 -22.14 15.53
C ASP A 474 -26.82 -22.42 17.04
N GLU A 475 -25.76 -22.89 17.72
CA GLU A 475 -25.78 -23.09 19.17
C GLU A 475 -25.98 -21.75 19.93
N ARG A 476 -25.31 -20.68 19.48
CA ARG A 476 -25.48 -19.33 20.04
C ARG A 476 -26.92 -18.85 19.88
N ARG A 477 -27.48 -18.95 18.66
CA ARG A 477 -28.86 -18.55 18.35
C ARG A 477 -29.88 -19.34 19.17
N ALA A 478 -29.71 -20.67 19.26
CA ALA A 478 -30.58 -21.53 20.05
C ALA A 478 -30.55 -21.20 21.55
N ALA A 479 -29.40 -20.73 22.05
CA ALA A 479 -29.24 -20.26 23.43
C ALA A 479 -29.66 -18.79 23.64
N GLY A 480 -30.21 -18.10 22.64
CA GLY A 480 -30.57 -16.69 22.72
C GLY A 480 -29.39 -15.74 22.87
N ARG A 481 -28.17 -16.18 22.51
CA ARG A 481 -26.93 -15.40 22.57
C ARG A 481 -26.64 -14.76 21.21
N THR A 482 -25.99 -13.59 21.21
CA THR A 482 -25.53 -12.93 19.97
C THR A 482 -24.44 -13.75 19.28
N VAL A 483 -24.41 -13.70 17.95
CA VAL A 483 -23.33 -14.24 17.13
C VAL A 483 -22.36 -13.10 16.85
N PRO A 484 -21.03 -13.28 17.02
CA PRO A 484 -20.05 -12.25 16.66
C PRO A 484 -20.17 -11.84 15.18
N ASP A 485 -20.15 -10.54 14.90
CA ASP A 485 -20.33 -10.01 13.53
C ASP A 485 -19.21 -10.45 12.58
N ASP A 486 -18.00 -10.56 13.09
CA ASP A 486 -16.82 -11.02 12.33
C ASP A 486 -16.87 -12.52 11.99
N LEU A 487 -17.74 -13.31 12.62
CA LEU A 487 -17.98 -14.70 12.23
C LEU A 487 -18.56 -14.81 10.80
N ALA A 488 -19.18 -13.75 10.30
CA ALA A 488 -19.72 -13.70 8.94
C ALA A 488 -18.65 -13.99 7.87
N VAL A 489 -17.38 -13.67 8.14
CA VAL A 489 -16.25 -13.95 7.24
C VAL A 489 -16.06 -15.47 7.00
N LEU A 490 -16.52 -16.32 7.93
CA LEU A 490 -16.41 -17.78 7.84
C LEU A 490 -17.69 -18.47 7.36
N LEU A 491 -18.79 -17.74 7.19
CA LEU A 491 -20.08 -18.31 6.81
C LEU A 491 -20.32 -18.07 5.32
N PRO A 492 -20.90 -19.05 4.60
CA PRO A 492 -21.31 -18.83 3.22
C PRO A 492 -22.33 -17.68 3.14
N SER A 493 -22.13 -16.79 2.17
CA SER A 493 -23.00 -15.64 1.88
C SER A 493 -24.42 -16.06 1.50
#